data_AF-A0A0A0AZ51-F1
#
_entry.id   AF-A0A0A0AZ51-F1
#
_cell.length_a   1.000
_cell.length_b   1.000
_cell.length_c   1.000
_cell.angle_alpha   90.00
_cell.angle_beta   90.00
_cell.angle_gamma   90.00
#
_symmetry.space_group_name_H-M   'P 1'
#
loop_
_entity.id
_entity.type
_entity.pdbx_description
1 polymer ?
#
loop_
_entity_poly.entity_id
_entity_poly.type
_entity_poly.pdbx_seq_one_letter_code
_entity_poly.pdbx_strand_id
1 'polypeptide(L)'
;LRFPQKLWRMVESDRFPSIWWSEGGRCIAINEELFKEEVLGRAGPPRVFPAMKKMKSFIRQLNFYGFTNMKRDCQRSASLPEFLAEEAAAS
;
A
#
# COMPACT_ATOMS: atom_id res chain seq x y z
N LEU A 1 7.11 -11.25 17.62
CA LEU A 1 7.00 -11.39 16.16
C LEU A 1 7.90 -10.38 15.46
N ARG A 2 8.72 -10.83 14.51
CA ARG A 2 9.50 -9.96 13.61
C ARG A 2 8.57 -9.25 12.62
N PHE A 3 9.08 -8.26 11.89
CA PHE A 3 8.26 -7.47 10.96
C PHE A 3 7.49 -8.32 9.93
N PRO A 4 8.08 -9.29 9.21
CA PRO A 4 7.35 -10.09 8.22
C PRO A 4 6.20 -10.90 8.81
N GLN A 5 6.40 -11.46 10.02
CA GLN A 5 5.36 -12.22 10.72
C GLN A 5 4.19 -11.33 11.16
N LYS A 6 4.47 -10.09 11.59
CA LYS A 6 3.44 -9.12 11.95
C LYS A 6 2.66 -8.66 10.73
N LEU A 7 3.37 -8.39 9.63
CA LEU A 7 2.79 -8.03 8.35
C LEU A 7 1.86 -9.13 7.86
N TRP A 8 2.32 -10.39 7.82
CA TRP A 8 1.51 -11.54 7.43
C TRP A 8 0.20 -11.64 8.22
N ARG A 9 0.29 -11.63 9.56
CA ARG A 9 -0.91 -11.70 10.42
C ARG A 9 -1.88 -10.54 10.23
N MET A 10 -1.38 -9.38 9.84
CA MET A 10 -2.20 -8.19 9.62
C MET A 10 -2.93 -8.28 8.28
N VAL A 11 -2.22 -8.68 7.21
CA VAL A 11 -2.80 -8.84 5.86
C VAL A 11 -3.78 -10.01 5.81
N GLU A 12 -3.53 -11.07 6.58
CA GLU A 12 -4.41 -12.24 6.69
C GLU A 12 -5.67 -11.95 7.55
N SER A 13 -5.67 -10.86 8.31
CA SER A 13 -6.79 -10.50 9.16
C SER A 13 -7.70 -9.49 8.47
N ASP A 14 -8.97 -9.82 8.45
CA ASP A 14 -10.14 -8.99 8.15
C ASP A 14 -10.32 -7.77 9.08
N ARG A 15 -9.51 -7.64 10.14
CA ARG A 15 -9.54 -6.51 11.06
C ARG A 15 -8.91 -5.22 10.52
N PHE A 16 -8.16 -5.31 9.42
CA PHE A 16 -7.41 -4.19 8.84
C PHE A 16 -7.82 -3.95 7.38
N PRO A 17 -9.01 -3.38 7.11
CA PRO A 17 -9.46 -3.06 5.76
C PRO A 17 -8.51 -2.14 4.97
N SER A 18 -7.57 -1.46 5.64
CA SER A 18 -6.56 -0.64 4.96
C SER A 18 -5.48 -1.42 4.22
N ILE A 19 -5.36 -2.74 4.41
CA ILE A 19 -4.33 -3.58 3.82
C ILE A 19 -4.87 -4.96 3.43
N TRP A 20 -4.57 -5.43 2.21
CA TRP A 20 -5.07 -6.71 1.72
C TRP A 20 -4.15 -7.31 0.64
N TRP A 21 -4.34 -8.60 0.35
CA TRP A 21 -3.70 -9.27 -0.78
C TRP A 21 -4.28 -8.79 -2.11
N SER A 22 -3.43 -8.53 -3.10
CA SER A 22 -3.88 -8.32 -4.47
C SER A 22 -4.57 -9.56 -5.02
N GLU A 23 -5.33 -9.40 -6.10
CA GLU A 23 -5.80 -10.53 -6.89
C GLU A 23 -4.60 -11.41 -7.29
N GLY A 24 -4.62 -12.69 -6.89
CA GLY A 24 -3.53 -13.64 -7.07
C GLY A 24 -2.47 -13.70 -5.96
N GLY A 25 -2.59 -12.93 -4.86
CA GLY A 25 -1.77 -13.10 -3.64
C GLY A 25 -0.27 -12.78 -3.79
N ARG A 26 0.14 -12.17 -4.90
CA ARG A 26 1.55 -11.85 -5.18
C ARG A 26 1.99 -10.51 -4.59
N CYS A 27 1.04 -9.59 -4.39
CA CYS A 27 1.32 -8.24 -3.94
C CYS A 27 0.44 -7.89 -2.74
N ILE A 28 0.91 -6.94 -1.93
CA ILE A 28 0.13 -6.35 -0.85
C ILE A 28 -0.34 -4.98 -1.31
N ALA A 29 -1.65 -4.76 -1.29
CA ALA A 29 -2.26 -3.47 -1.54
C ALA A 29 -2.50 -2.74 -0.21
N ILE A 30 -2.24 -1.43 -0.19
CA ILE A 30 -2.40 -0.58 1.00
C ILE A 30 -3.12 0.70 0.60
N ASN A 31 -4.24 0.99 1.26
CA ASN A 31 -4.81 2.34 1.26
C ASN A 31 -4.02 3.20 2.25
N GLU A 32 -3.13 4.06 1.74
CA GLU A 32 -2.19 4.80 2.58
C GLU A 32 -2.86 5.70 3.62
N GLU A 33 -3.96 6.38 3.26
CA GLU A 33 -4.66 7.28 4.17
C GLU A 33 -5.33 6.52 5.31
N LEU A 34 -6.08 5.48 4.97
CA LEU A 34 -6.74 4.64 5.99
C LEU A 34 -5.71 3.90 6.85
N PHE A 35 -4.61 3.43 6.26
CA PHE A 35 -3.55 2.71 6.98
C PHE A 35 -2.83 3.61 8.00
N LYS A 36 -2.64 4.89 7.66
CA LYS A 36 -2.08 5.87 8.60
C LYS A 36 -2.94 6.00 9.83
N GLU A 37 -4.25 6.12 9.70
CA GLU A 37 -5.16 6.27 10.85
C GLU A 37 -5.32 4.96 11.62
N GLU A 38 -5.61 3.86 10.92
CA GLU A 38 -5.95 2.56 11.50
C GLU A 38 -4.76 1.88 12.21
N VAL A 39 -3.57 1.93 11.59
CA VAL A 39 -2.42 1.14 12.03
C VAL A 39 -1.34 2.02 12.67
N LEU A 40 -0.97 3.12 12.01
CA LEU A 40 0.16 3.96 12.46
C LEU A 40 -0.25 5.04 13.48
N GLY A 41 -1.48 5.52 13.40
CA GLY A 41 -2.09 6.58 14.20
C GLY A 41 -2.74 6.08 15.48
N ARG A 42 -3.17 4.81 15.51
CA ARG A 42 -3.87 4.17 16.63
C ARG A 42 -3.23 4.45 17.98
N ALA A 43 -3.85 5.27 18.83
CA ALA A 43 -3.45 5.46 20.22
C ALA A 43 -3.89 4.27 21.08
N GLY A 44 -2.98 3.72 21.87
CA GLY A 44 -3.28 2.66 22.83
C GLY A 44 -3.02 1.20 22.37
N PRO A 45 -2.84 0.25 23.31
CA PRO A 45 -2.64 -1.16 22.99
C PRO A 45 -3.91 -1.87 22.48
N PRO A 46 -3.75 -2.96 21.69
CA PRO A 46 -2.50 -3.40 21.07
C PRO A 46 -2.20 -2.61 19.79
N ARG A 47 -0.92 -2.21 19.63
CA ARG A 47 -0.37 -1.65 18.38
C ARG A 47 0.41 -2.73 17.65
N VAL A 48 0.13 -2.94 16.37
CA VAL A 48 0.85 -3.93 15.54
C VAL A 48 2.31 -3.51 15.37
N PHE A 49 2.55 -2.22 15.05
CA PHE A 49 3.89 -1.64 14.86
C PHE A 49 4.15 -0.44 15.81
N PRO A 50 4.48 -0.67 17.10
CA PRO A 50 4.64 0.41 18.08
C PRO A 50 5.70 1.47 17.72
N ALA A 51 6.78 1.06 17.04
CA ALA A 51 7.88 1.93 16.63
C ALA A 51 7.61 2.68 15.31
N MET A 52 6.54 2.34 14.58
CA MET A 52 6.23 2.95 13.28
C MET A 52 5.06 3.91 13.44
N LYS A 53 5.37 5.21 13.36
CA LYS A 53 4.37 6.29 13.42
C LYS A 53 4.15 6.99 12.07
N LYS A 54 4.94 6.63 11.06
CA LYS A 54 4.97 7.28 9.75
C LYS A 54 5.03 6.24 8.64
N MET A 55 4.32 6.51 7.54
CA MET A 55 4.29 5.62 6.37
C MET A 55 5.70 5.37 5.81
N LYS A 56 6.56 6.39 5.77
CA LYS A 56 7.96 6.24 5.34
C LYS A 56 8.74 5.19 6.14
N SER A 57 8.50 5.10 7.46
CA SER A 57 9.16 4.08 8.30
C SER A 57 8.67 2.67 7.98
N PHE A 58 7.38 2.53 7.67
CA PHE A 58 6.78 1.27 7.25
C PHE A 58 7.31 0.83 5.87
N ILE A 59 7.37 1.73 4.90
CA ILE A 59 7.95 1.47 3.57
C ILE A 59 9.43 1.07 3.68
N ARG A 60 10.22 1.75 4.53
CA ARG A 60 11.62 1.37 4.75
C ARG A 60 11.76 -0.07 5.26
N GLN A 61 10.82 -0.51 6.09
CA GLN A 61 10.83 -1.88 6.62
C GLN A 61 10.43 -2.87 5.54
N LEU A 62 9.43 -2.58 4.72
CA LEU A 62 9.14 -3.36 3.52
C LEU A 62 10.39 -3.54 2.64
N ASN A 63 11.07 -2.44 2.31
CA ASN A 63 12.30 -2.49 1.49
C ASN A 63 13.42 -3.30 2.15
N PHE A 64 13.59 -3.18 3.47
CA PHE A 64 14.61 -3.96 4.22
C PHE A 64 14.37 -5.47 4.13
N TYR A 65 13.11 -5.90 4.00
CA TYR A 65 12.74 -7.30 3.83
C TYR A 65 12.50 -7.69 2.36
N GLY A 66 12.96 -6.90 1.40
CA GLY A 66 12.97 -7.26 -0.02
C GLY A 66 11.69 -6.95 -0.81
N PHE A 67 10.71 -6.28 -0.21
CA PHE A 67 9.55 -5.80 -0.94
C PHE A 67 9.94 -4.60 -1.82
N THR A 68 9.34 -4.52 -3.00
CA THR A 68 9.47 -3.37 -3.91
C THR A 68 8.11 -2.74 -4.14
N ASN A 69 8.09 -1.41 -4.24
CA ASN A 69 6.86 -0.70 -4.59
C ASN A 69 6.60 -0.89 -6.09
N MET A 70 5.48 -1.52 -6.43
CA MET A 70 4.98 -1.53 -7.80
C MET A 70 4.32 -0.18 -8.06
N LYS A 71 4.98 0.68 -8.82
CA LYS A 71 4.26 1.74 -9.52
C LYS A 71 3.23 1.03 -10.38
N ARG A 72 1.94 1.29 -10.15
CA ARG A 72 0.98 1.01 -11.22
C ARG A 72 1.51 1.86 -12.36
N ASP A 73 2.00 1.21 -13.40
CA ASP A 73 2.10 1.87 -14.67
C ASP A 73 0.66 2.27 -14.97
N CYS A 74 0.29 3.49 -14.61
CA CYS A 74 -0.73 4.18 -15.36
C CYS A 74 -0.11 4.13 -16.74
N GLN A 75 -0.58 3.20 -17.57
CA GLN A 75 -0.28 3.28 -18.98
C GLN A 75 -0.94 4.59 -19.39
N ARG A 76 -0.19 5.68 -19.27
CA ARG A 76 -0.38 6.81 -20.15
C ARG A 76 -0.21 6.15 -21.50
N SER A 77 -1.31 6.01 -22.21
CA SER A 77 -1.33 5.41 -23.53
C SER A 77 -0.18 6.03 -24.31
N ALA A 78 0.84 5.23 -24.62
CA ALA A 78 1.93 5.66 -25.48
C ALA A 78 1.44 5.82 -26.94
N SER A 79 0.14 5.57 -27.18
CA SER A 79 -0.52 5.75 -28.45
C SER A 79 -0.87 7.23 -28.64
N LEU A 80 -0.24 7.84 -29.66
CA LEU A 80 -0.57 9.17 -30.16
C LEU A 80 -2.08 9.36 -30.44
N PRO A 81 -2.82 8.33 -30.93
CA PRO A 81 -4.27 8.45 -31.12
C PRO A 81 -5.06 8.67 -29.83
N GLU A 82 -4.76 7.98 -28.72
CA GLU A 82 -5.49 8.18 -27.46
C GLU A 82 -5.16 9.54 -26.82
N PHE A 83 -3.91 10.00 -26.93
CA PHE A 83 -3.53 11.33 -26.46
C PHE A 83 -4.31 12.45 -27.18
N LEU A 84 -4.44 12.35 -28.51
CA LEU A 84 -5.21 13.33 -29.28
C LEU A 84 -6.72 13.26 -28.98
N ALA A 85 -7.26 12.08 -28.70
CA ALA A 85 -8.66 11.90 -28.34
C ALA A 85 -8.99 12.51 -26.97
N GLU A 86 -8.07 12.43 -26.01
CA GLU A 86 -8.23 13.01 -24.67
C GLU A 86 -8.21 14.55 -24.70
N GLU A 87 -7.35 15.15 -25.52
CA GLU A 87 -7.26 16.62 -25.67
C GLU A 87 -8.46 17.21 -26.43
N ALA A 88 -8.99 16.50 -27.43
CA ALA A 88 -10.19 16.92 -28.15
C ALA A 88 -11.47 16.85 -27.30
N ALA A 89 -11.54 15.92 -26.35
CA ALA A 89 -12.68 15.80 -25.44
C ALA A 89 -12.67 16.81 -24.28
N ALA A 90 -11.54 17.48 -24.05
CA ALA A 90 -11.36 18.46 -22.98
C ALA A 90 -11.58 19.93 -23.44
N SER A 91 -11.96 20.15 -24.70
CA SER A 91 -12.29 21.47 -25.29
C SER A 91 -13.80 21.70 -25.43
#